data_AF-A0A2D5ZEH5-F1
#
_entry.id   AF-A0A2D5ZEH5-F1
#
_cell.length_a   1.000
_cell.length_b   1.000
_cell.length_c   1.000
_cell.angle_alpha   90.00
_cell.angle_beta   90.00
_cell.angle_gamma   90.00
#
_symmetry.space_group_name_H-M   'P 1'
#
loop_
_entity.id
_entity.type
_entity.pdbx_description
1 polymer ?
#
loop_
_entity_poly.entity_id
_entity_poly.type
_entity_poly.pdbx_seq_one_letter_code
_entity_poly.pdbx_strand_id
1 'polypeptide(L)'
;MQYKVTNRTDTEQFFVPDITIATDQGDIITAGRGVRASVFLSIRKQLGNPLLENPIRMAGRMLIGEDHARESVAIWPVFESDVDRMKLFVAGLSGETRMIRHPLDGKEVVLRKTLMMVYHTPGSDTRPQVQPIRLRRKTWVMR
;
A
#
# COMPACT_ATOMS: atom_id res chain seq x y z
N MET A 1 -0.82 6.51 5.73
CA MET A 1 -2.04 5.68 5.79
C MET A 1 -1.81 4.49 6.73
N GLN A 2 -2.61 4.32 7.79
CA GLN A 2 -2.54 3.13 8.66
C GLN A 2 -3.23 1.94 8.00
N TYR A 3 -2.71 0.74 8.23
CA TYR A 3 -3.32 -0.50 7.77
C TYR A 3 -3.09 -1.63 8.78
N LYS A 4 -3.99 -2.62 8.76
CA LYS A 4 -3.91 -3.87 9.51
C LYS A 4 -3.94 -5.04 8.54
N VAL A 5 -3.06 -6.02 8.74
CA VAL A 5 -3.01 -7.26 7.94
C VAL A 5 -3.24 -8.45 8.85
N THR A 6 -4.17 -9.32 8.44
CA THR A 6 -4.49 -10.58 9.11
C THR A 6 -4.24 -11.74 8.14
N ASN A 7 -3.51 -12.76 8.56
CA ASN A 7 -3.44 -14.02 7.83
C ASN A 7 -4.69 -14.85 8.15
N ARG A 8 -5.55 -15.04 7.15
CA ARG A 8 -6.80 -15.82 7.24
C ARG A 8 -6.72 -17.16 6.51
N THR A 9 -5.51 -17.61 6.19
CA THR A 9 -5.28 -18.94 5.62
C THR A 9 -5.09 -19.97 6.73
N ASP A 10 -5.07 -21.24 6.38
CA ASP A 10 -4.91 -22.34 7.34
C ASP A 10 -3.44 -22.63 7.70
N THR A 11 -2.50 -21.90 7.11
CA THR A 11 -1.07 -22.04 7.34
C THR A 11 -0.40 -20.69 7.53
N GLU A 12 0.79 -20.68 8.09
CA GLU A 12 1.56 -19.44 8.20
C GLU A 12 2.06 -19.01 6.83
N GLN A 13 2.11 -17.69 6.62
CA GLN A 13 2.48 -17.11 5.33
C GLN A 13 3.70 -16.20 5.49
N PHE A 14 4.59 -16.20 4.51
CA PHE A 14 5.63 -15.18 4.42
C PHE A 14 5.05 -13.97 3.67
N PHE A 15 4.96 -12.83 4.35
CA PHE A 15 4.36 -11.62 3.82
C PHE A 15 5.42 -10.56 3.56
N VAL A 16 5.41 -10.00 2.36
CA VAL A 16 6.23 -8.84 2.00
C VAL A 16 5.29 -7.78 1.40
N PRO A 17 4.96 -6.71 2.15
CA PRO A 17 4.10 -5.67 1.62
C PRO A 17 4.83 -4.87 0.54
N ASP A 18 4.24 -4.77 -0.64
CA ASP A 18 4.56 -3.73 -1.62
C ASP A 18 3.31 -2.87 -1.82
N ILE A 19 3.44 -1.60 -1.41
CA ILE A 19 2.34 -0.65 -1.40
C ILE A 19 2.75 0.56 -2.24
N THR A 20 2.07 0.76 -3.36
CA THR A 20 2.43 1.77 -4.35
C THR A 20 1.23 2.66 -4.66
N ILE A 21 1.47 3.97 -4.79
CA ILE A 21 0.49 4.93 -5.31
C ILE A 21 0.81 5.23 -6.77
N ALA A 22 -0.23 5.29 -7.61
CA ALA A 22 -0.17 5.90 -8.94
C ALA A 22 -1.13 7.09 -9.01
N THR A 23 -0.64 8.26 -9.44
CA THR A 23 -1.44 9.48 -9.57
C THR A 23 -2.02 9.60 -10.99
N ASP A 24 -2.97 10.51 -11.19
CA ASP A 24 -3.47 10.92 -12.50
C ASP A 24 -2.49 11.82 -13.28
N GLN A 25 -1.47 12.35 -12.61
CA GLN A 25 -0.34 13.06 -13.22
C GLN A 25 0.75 12.12 -13.76
N GLY A 26 0.64 10.81 -13.48
CA GLY A 26 1.55 9.78 -13.99
C GLY A 26 2.64 9.35 -13.01
N ASP A 27 2.68 9.90 -11.80
CA ASP A 27 3.65 9.51 -10.78
C ASP A 27 3.38 8.10 -10.26
N ILE A 28 4.44 7.34 -10.01
CA ILE A 28 4.38 6.03 -9.36
C ILE A 28 5.33 6.03 -8.16
N ILE A 29 4.77 5.98 -6.95
CA ILE A 29 5.52 6.15 -5.71
C ILE A 29 5.31 4.94 -4.81
N THR A 30 6.39 4.21 -4.53
CA THR A 30 6.40 3.09 -3.58
C THR A 30 6.54 3.60 -2.15
N ALA A 31 5.79 3.02 -1.22
CA ALA A 31 5.81 3.40 0.19
C ALA A 31 7.23 3.24 0.79
N GLY A 32 7.60 4.15 1.68
CA GLY A 32 8.90 4.17 2.36
C GLY A 32 10.05 4.73 1.52
N ARG A 33 9.92 4.83 0.19
CA ARG A 33 10.95 5.46 -0.65
C ARG A 33 11.07 6.95 -0.32
N GLY A 34 12.27 7.40 0.00
CA GLY A 34 12.54 8.80 0.36
C GLY A 34 12.03 9.22 1.75
N VAL A 35 11.55 8.29 2.58
CA VAL A 35 11.01 8.57 3.91
C VAL A 35 12.09 8.36 4.97
N ARG A 36 12.39 9.40 5.77
CA ARG A 36 13.33 9.29 6.89
C ARG A 36 12.73 8.44 8.02
N ALA A 37 13.57 7.67 8.71
CA ALA A 37 13.14 6.81 9.82
C ALA A 37 12.42 7.57 10.96
N SER A 38 12.79 8.84 11.20
CA SER A 38 12.16 9.71 12.19
C SER A 38 10.67 9.97 11.91
N VAL A 39 10.24 9.93 10.64
CA VAL A 39 8.85 10.17 10.25
C VAL A 39 7.94 9.09 10.85
N PHE A 40 8.35 7.83 10.79
CA PHE A 40 7.60 6.74 11.42
C PHE A 40 7.48 6.94 12.95
N LEU A 41 8.57 7.33 13.61
CA LEU A 41 8.55 7.55 15.06
C LEU A 41 7.58 8.67 15.46
N SER A 42 7.55 9.76 14.67
CA SER A 42 6.58 10.86 14.86
C SER A 42 5.15 10.40 14.66
N ILE A 43 4.87 9.63 13.59
CA ILE A 43 3.53 9.08 13.33
C ILE A 43 3.09 8.14 14.46
N ARG A 44 3.97 7.24 14.92
CA ARG A 44 3.68 6.32 16.03
C ARG A 44 3.34 7.09 17.31
N LYS A 45 4.10 8.14 17.63
CA LYS A 45 3.84 9.00 18.79
C LYS A 45 2.50 9.73 18.66
N GLN A 46 2.18 10.25 17.47
CA GLN A 46 0.94 10.97 17.20
C GLN A 46 -0.30 10.05 17.26
N LEU A 47 -0.20 8.82 16.77
CA LEU A 47 -1.29 7.85 16.79
C LEU A 47 -1.49 7.21 18.17
N GLY A 48 -0.51 7.31 19.08
CA GLY A 48 -0.58 6.70 20.41
C GLY A 48 -0.70 5.17 20.41
N ASN A 49 -0.39 4.52 19.29
CA ASN A 49 -0.50 3.07 19.13
C ASN A 49 0.87 2.40 19.38
N PRO A 50 1.08 1.75 20.54
CA PRO A 50 2.34 1.07 20.84
C PRO A 50 2.55 -0.20 20.01
N LEU A 51 1.49 -0.78 19.46
CA LEU A 51 1.53 -2.00 18.63
C LEU A 51 1.81 -1.70 17.16
N LEU A 52 1.92 -0.42 16.79
CA LEU A 52 2.23 -0.02 15.42
C LEU A 52 3.66 -0.43 15.06
N GLU A 53 3.78 -1.37 14.14
CA GLU A 53 5.07 -1.88 13.69
C GLU A 53 5.71 -0.96 12.65
N ASN A 54 7.04 -0.91 12.67
CA ASN A 54 7.79 -0.21 11.63
C ASN A 54 7.54 -0.90 10.27
N PRO A 55 7.27 -0.15 9.18
CA PRO A 55 6.98 -0.74 7.87
C PRO A 55 8.05 -1.71 7.36
N ILE A 56 9.33 -1.48 7.71
CA ILE A 56 10.43 -2.37 7.34
C ILE A 56 10.30 -3.73 8.04
N ARG A 57 9.81 -3.73 9.29
CA ARG A 57 9.60 -4.97 10.07
C ARG A 57 8.38 -5.76 9.61
N MET A 58 7.49 -5.17 8.83
CA MET A 58 6.29 -5.86 8.32
C MET A 58 6.63 -7.03 7.40
N ALA A 59 7.78 -7.00 6.71
CA ALA A 59 8.28 -8.13 5.95
C ALA A 59 8.64 -9.29 6.89
N GLY A 60 8.00 -10.45 6.71
CA GLY A 60 8.28 -11.62 7.53
C GLY A 60 7.12 -12.61 7.62
N ARG A 61 7.27 -13.57 8.54
CA ARG A 61 6.27 -14.60 8.82
C ARG A 61 5.03 -14.00 9.49
N MET A 62 3.86 -14.38 9.01
CA MET A 62 2.53 -14.03 9.53
C MET A 62 1.89 -15.27 10.16
N LEU A 63 1.64 -15.21 11.46
CA LEU A 63 0.88 -16.24 12.18
C LEU A 63 -0.60 -16.14 11.81
N ILE A 64 -1.33 -17.25 11.99
CA ILE A 64 -2.73 -17.42 11.58
C ILE A 64 -3.67 -16.73 12.57
N GLY A 65 -4.71 -16.05 12.09
CA GLY A 65 -5.79 -15.53 12.92
C GLY A 65 -5.68 -14.06 13.29
N GLU A 66 -6.79 -13.51 13.80
CA GLU A 66 -6.94 -12.06 14.06
C GLU A 66 -6.09 -11.57 15.24
N ASP A 67 -5.85 -12.41 16.25
CA ASP A 67 -5.02 -12.06 17.42
C ASP A 67 -3.54 -11.85 17.05
N HIS A 68 -3.12 -12.36 15.89
CA HIS A 68 -1.81 -12.16 15.32
C HIS A 68 -1.80 -11.14 14.17
N ALA A 69 -2.87 -10.35 14.03
CA ALA A 69 -2.91 -9.26 13.07
C ALA A 69 -1.82 -8.23 13.40
N ARG A 70 -1.18 -7.72 12.34
CA ARG A 70 -0.08 -6.75 12.45
C ARG A 70 -0.52 -5.43 11.86
N GLU A 71 -0.22 -4.36 12.57
CA GLU A 71 -0.57 -3.01 12.18
C GLU A 71 0.67 -2.20 11.81
N SER A 72 0.56 -1.40 10.76
CA SER A 72 1.64 -0.49 10.36
C SER A 72 1.09 0.69 9.57
N VAL A 73 1.99 1.50 9.03
CA VAL A 73 1.67 2.67 8.23
C VAL A 73 2.40 2.63 6.89
N ALA A 74 1.67 2.83 5.81
CA ALA A 74 2.26 3.13 4.52
C ALA A 74 2.47 4.65 4.43
N ILE A 75 3.69 5.07 4.12
CA ILE A 75 4.13 6.47 4.12
C ILE A 75 4.72 6.79 2.76
N TRP A 76 4.32 7.92 2.18
CA TRP A 76 4.84 8.46 0.93
C TRP A 76 5.21 9.93 1.16
N PRO A 77 6.17 10.48 0.39
CA PRO A 77 6.31 11.92 0.28
C PRO A 77 5.00 12.54 -0.25
N VAL A 78 4.83 13.83 0.00
CA VAL A 78 3.72 14.59 -0.60
C VAL A 78 3.89 14.62 -2.12
N PHE A 79 2.78 14.62 -2.85
CA PHE A 79 2.83 14.80 -4.30
C PHE A 79 3.29 16.23 -4.62
N GLU A 80 4.10 16.39 -5.65
CA GLU A 80 4.57 17.73 -6.10
C GLU A 80 3.49 18.45 -6.94
N SER A 81 2.57 17.69 -7.52
CA SER A 81 1.46 18.17 -8.36
C SER A 81 0.12 18.08 -7.64
N ASP A 82 -0.86 18.86 -8.13
CA ASP A 82 -2.26 18.70 -7.72
C ASP A 82 -2.83 17.41 -8.32
N VAL A 83 -3.32 16.52 -7.46
CA VAL A 83 -3.76 15.17 -7.82
C VAL A 83 -5.25 15.08 -7.50
N ASP A 84 -6.09 14.77 -8.49
CA ASP A 84 -7.54 14.60 -8.30
C ASP A 84 -7.92 13.13 -8.04
N ARG A 85 -7.06 12.22 -8.49
CA ARG A 85 -7.26 10.79 -8.36
C ARG A 85 -5.94 10.08 -8.13
N MET A 86 -5.96 9.18 -7.16
CA MET A 86 -4.88 8.23 -6.94
C MET A 86 -5.38 6.80 -6.90
N LYS A 87 -4.54 5.88 -7.39
CA LYS A 87 -4.72 4.44 -7.29
C LYS A 87 -3.69 3.89 -6.33
N LEU A 88 -4.15 3.24 -5.27
CA LEU A 88 -3.34 2.53 -4.31
C LEU A 88 -3.31 1.05 -4.69
N PHE A 89 -2.11 0.50 -4.85
CA PHE A 89 -1.87 -0.90 -5.13
C PHE A 89 -1.24 -1.55 -3.89
N VAL A 90 -1.80 -2.67 -3.44
CA VAL A 90 -1.29 -3.47 -2.31
C VAL A 90 -1.02 -4.88 -2.80
N ALA A 91 0.25 -5.20 -3.02
CA ALA A 91 0.70 -6.54 -3.38
C ALA A 91 1.12 -7.34 -2.12
N GLY A 92 1.34 -8.64 -2.30
CA GLY A 92 1.70 -9.56 -1.20
C GLY A 92 0.51 -10.09 -0.40
N LEU A 93 -0.72 -9.63 -0.71
CA LEU A 93 -1.95 -10.13 -0.05
C LEU A 93 -2.45 -11.47 -0.63
N SER A 94 -1.91 -11.90 -1.77
CA SER A 94 -2.26 -13.15 -2.45
C SER A 94 -1.03 -13.70 -3.15
N GLY A 95 -0.86 -15.03 -3.12
CA GLY A 95 0.17 -15.76 -3.86
C GLY A 95 -0.23 -16.09 -5.32
N GLU A 96 -1.43 -15.70 -5.76
CA GLU A 96 -1.90 -15.98 -7.11
C GLU A 96 -1.06 -15.21 -8.14
N THR A 97 -0.54 -15.94 -9.13
CA THR A 97 0.25 -15.38 -10.23
C THR A 97 -0.27 -15.84 -11.58
N ARG A 98 0.02 -15.08 -12.63
CA ARG A 98 -0.29 -15.44 -14.01
C ARG A 98 0.85 -15.03 -14.92
N MET A 99 1.35 -15.97 -15.71
CA MET A 99 2.30 -15.67 -16.77
C MET A 99 1.55 -15.17 -18.00
N ILE A 100 2.02 -14.07 -18.56
CA ILE A 100 1.55 -13.53 -19.84
C ILE A 100 2.73 -13.29 -20.76
N ARG A 101 2.47 -13.30 -22.07
CA ARG A 101 3.42 -12.83 -23.07
C ARG A 101 3.23 -11.32 -23.23
N HIS A 102 4.27 -10.55 -22.97
CA HIS A 102 4.24 -9.10 -23.04
C HIS A 102 3.95 -8.64 -24.48
N PRO A 103 2.98 -7.75 -24.71
CA PRO A 103 2.46 -7.49 -26.04
C PRO A 103 3.45 -6.74 -26.95
N LEU A 104 4.45 -6.05 -26.38
CA LEU A 104 5.39 -5.24 -27.17
C LEU A 104 6.66 -6.00 -27.60
N ASP A 105 7.23 -6.80 -26.70
CA ASP A 105 8.52 -7.48 -26.92
C ASP A 105 8.42 -9.02 -26.87
N GLY A 106 7.21 -9.55 -26.62
CA GLY A 106 6.94 -10.98 -26.64
C GLY A 106 7.58 -11.76 -25.49
N LYS A 107 8.16 -11.09 -24.48
CA LYS A 107 8.79 -11.75 -23.32
C LYS A 107 7.75 -12.25 -22.34
N GLU A 108 8.06 -13.34 -21.64
CA GLU A 108 7.21 -13.81 -20.56
C GLU A 108 7.35 -12.92 -19.32
N VAL A 109 6.21 -12.48 -18.80
CA VAL A 109 6.14 -11.64 -17.60
C VAL A 109 5.17 -12.28 -16.61
N VAL A 110 5.59 -12.37 -15.35
CA VAL A 110 4.78 -12.87 -14.25
C VAL A 110 4.00 -11.71 -13.63
N LEU A 111 2.68 -11.75 -13.75
CA LEU A 111 1.78 -10.84 -13.04
C LEU A 111 1.36 -11.45 -11.70
N ARG A 112 1.21 -10.60 -10.68
CA ARG A 112 0.77 -10.98 -9.35
C ARG A 112 -0.58 -10.36 -9.04
N LYS A 113 -1.43 -11.11 -8.36
CA LYS A 113 -2.73 -10.60 -7.91
C LYS A 113 -2.54 -9.52 -6.85
N THR A 114 -2.94 -8.31 -7.19
CA THR A 114 -2.71 -7.09 -6.43
C THR A 114 -4.04 -6.42 -6.12
N LEU A 115 -4.23 -5.98 -4.88
CA LEU A 115 -5.42 -5.23 -4.50
C LEU A 115 -5.27 -3.79 -4.99
N MET A 116 -6.17 -3.34 -5.85
CA MET A 116 -6.24 -1.95 -6.30
C MET A 116 -7.39 -1.23 -5.60
N MET A 117 -7.10 -0.07 -5.03
CA MET A 117 -8.07 0.86 -4.47
C MET A 117 -7.95 2.21 -5.18
N VAL A 118 -9.07 2.74 -5.67
CA VAL A 118 -9.12 4.04 -6.34
C VAL A 118 -9.70 5.06 -5.38
N TYR A 119 -9.00 6.16 -5.18
CA TYR A 119 -9.44 7.27 -4.35
C TYR A 119 -9.62 8.53 -5.19
N HIS A 120 -10.60 9.35 -4.83
CA HIS A 120 -10.65 10.75 -5.25
C HIS A 120 -10.02 11.60 -4.15
N THR A 121 -9.12 12.47 -4.57
CA THR A 121 -8.55 13.57 -3.80
C THR A 121 -9.16 14.84 -4.37
N PRO A 122 -9.82 15.69 -3.59
CA PRO A 122 -10.28 16.96 -4.13
C PRO A 122 -9.06 17.83 -4.48
N GLY A 123 -8.76 18.04 -5.76
CA GLY A 123 -7.70 18.97 -6.14
C GLY A 123 -7.97 20.36 -5.56
N SER A 124 -6.92 21.01 -5.08
CA SER A 124 -6.92 22.37 -4.50
C SER A 124 -7.81 22.63 -3.26
N ASP A 125 -7.31 22.31 -2.06
CA ASP A 125 -7.79 22.97 -0.83
C ASP A 125 -6.60 23.55 -0.04
N THR A 126 -6.83 24.69 0.58
CA THR A 126 -5.91 25.41 1.49
C THR A 126 -5.46 24.58 2.70
N ARG A 127 -6.09 23.42 2.96
CA ARG A 127 -5.76 22.50 4.06
C ARG A 127 -5.82 21.04 3.61
N PRO A 128 -4.86 20.56 2.80
CA PRO A 128 -4.85 19.17 2.30
C PRO A 128 -4.88 18.12 3.42
N GLN A 129 -4.37 18.45 4.61
CA GLN A 129 -4.31 17.56 5.77
C GLN A 129 -5.67 17.17 6.38
N VAL A 130 -6.73 17.96 6.20
CA VAL A 130 -8.09 17.65 6.70
C VAL A 130 -9.02 17.19 5.61
N GLN A 131 -8.51 17.06 4.39
CA GLN A 131 -9.31 16.80 3.22
C GLN A 131 -9.74 15.32 3.16
N PRO A 132 -11.04 15.02 2.97
CA PRO A 132 -11.52 13.65 2.96
C PRO A 132 -11.12 12.94 1.67
N ILE A 133 -10.23 11.96 1.79
CA ILE A 133 -9.86 11.05 0.70
C ILE A 133 -10.95 9.97 0.59
N ARG A 134 -11.70 9.95 -0.53
CA ARG A 134 -12.86 9.06 -0.69
C ARG A 134 -12.53 7.85 -1.52
N LEU A 135 -12.70 6.65 -0.95
CA LEU A 135 -12.59 5.39 -1.70
C LEU A 135 -13.74 5.31 -2.72
N ARG A 136 -13.40 5.16 -3.99
CA ARG A 136 -14.36 5.01 -5.09
C ARG A 136 -14.50 3.58 -5.56
N ARG A 137 -13.40 2.83 -5.58
CA ARG A 137 -13.38 1.45 -6.07
C ARG A 137 -12.35 0.63 -5.32
N LYS A 138 -12.66 -0.63 -5.07
CA LYS A 138 -11.75 -1.65 -4.54
C LYS A 138 -11.90 -2.91 -5.38
N THR A 139 -10.82 -3.40 -5.98
CA THR A 139 -10.88 -4.54 -6.90
C THR A 139 -9.52 -5.24 -7.00
N TRP A 140 -9.52 -6.53 -7.34
CA TRP A 140 -8.29 -7.28 -7.60
C TRP A 140 -7.89 -7.12 -9.06
N VAL A 141 -6.60 -6.94 -9.31
CA VAL A 141 -6.02 -6.84 -10.66
C VAL A 141 -4.77 -7.71 -10.76
N MET A 142 -4.37 -8.08 -11.97
CA MET A 142 -3.07 -8.70 -12.24
C MET A 142 -2.09 -7.61 -12.66
N ARG A 143 -0.99 -7.45 -11.93
CA ARG A 143 0.05 -6.42 -12.15
C ARG A 143 1.44 -6.99 -11.90
#